data_AF-A0A849QXW1-F1
#
_entry.id   AF-A0A849QXW1-F1
#
_cell.length_a   1.000
_cell.length_b   1.000
_cell.length_c   1.000
_cell.angle_alpha   90.00
_cell.angle_beta   90.00
_cell.angle_gamma   90.00
#
_symmetry.space_group_name_H-M   'P 1'
#
loop_
_entity.id
_entity.type
_entity.pdbx_description
1 polymer ?
#
loop_
_entity_poly.entity_id
_entity_poly.type
_entity_poly.pdbx_seq_one_letter_code
_entity_poly.pdbx_strand_id
1 'polypeptide(L)' 'MRTTYHLAISKNLVSEVQGLVTCGDPERTDKIAAHLDDSEMIGNNREFRTWVGTLQNTKVAAQSGKSVIF' A
#
# COMPACT_ATOMS: atom_id res chain seq x y z
N MET A 1 -15.72 2.49 11.68
CA MET A 1 -14.41 2.50 10.99
C MET A 1 -14.54 3.28 9.70
N ARG A 2 -13.68 4.28 9.44
CA ARG A 2 -13.70 5.03 8.17
C ARG A 2 -12.85 4.27 7.16
N THR A 3 -13.52 3.58 6.25
CA THR A 3 -12.90 2.91 5.11
C THR A 3 -12.84 3.88 3.93
N THR A 4 -11.71 3.94 3.23
CA THR A 4 -11.57 4.82 2.06
C THR A 4 -12.45 4.32 0.91
N TYR A 5 -13.15 5.22 0.20
CA TYR A 5 -14.17 4.84 -0.79
C TYR A 5 -13.68 3.85 -1.86
N HIS A 6 -12.52 4.09 -2.45
CA HIS A 6 -12.03 3.28 -3.57
C HIS A 6 -11.01 2.22 -3.18
N LEU A 7 -10.21 2.45 -2.12
CA LEU A 7 -9.23 1.45 -1.68
C LEU A 7 -9.84 0.37 -0.80
N ALA A 8 -11.00 0.63 -0.20
CA ALA A 8 -11.66 -0.29 0.73
C ALA A 8 -10.79 -0.71 1.94
N ILE A 9 -9.78 0.08 2.31
CA ILE A 9 -8.91 -0.19 3.46
C ILE A 9 -9.18 0.77 4.63
N SER A 10 -8.87 0.29 5.84
CA SER A 10 -8.97 1.07 7.08
C SER A 10 -7.75 1.97 7.26
N LYS A 11 -7.96 3.24 7.66
CA LYS A 11 -6.87 4.18 7.96
C LYS A 11 -5.90 3.69 9.05
N ASN A 12 -6.36 2.81 9.94
CA ASN A 12 -5.52 2.27 11.01
C ASN A 12 -4.41 1.34 10.49
N LEU A 13 -4.57 0.76 9.29
CA LEU A 13 -3.57 -0.13 8.69
C LEU A 13 -2.39 0.63 8.09
N VAL A 14 -2.54 1.95 7.89
CA VAL A 14 -1.58 2.81 7.20
C VAL A 14 -1.12 3.98 8.06
N SER A 15 -1.57 4.08 9.33
CA SER A 15 -1.25 5.22 10.21
C SER A 15 0.23 5.34 10.58
N GLU A 16 0.95 4.22 10.55
CA GLU A 16 2.39 4.15 10.86
C GLU A 16 3.27 4.19 9.61
N VAL A 17 2.67 4.23 8.41
CA VAL A 17 3.39 4.26 7.15
C VAL A 17 4.01 5.65 6.96
N GLN A 18 5.32 5.69 6.77
CA GLN A 18 6.09 6.93 6.62
C GLN A 18 6.32 7.30 5.15
N GLY A 19 6.25 6.33 4.25
CA GLY A 19 6.48 6.54 2.82
C GLY A 19 5.49 5.77 1.95
N LEU A 20 5.06 6.39 0.85
CA LEU A 20 4.17 5.78 -0.15
C LEU A 20 4.88 5.68 -1.51
N VAL A 21 5.02 4.46 -2.00
CA VAL A 21 5.47 4.17 -3.37
C VAL A 21 4.24 3.97 -4.23
N THR A 22 4.05 4.84 -5.21
CA THR A 22 2.93 4.73 -6.16
C THR A 22 3.40 4.16 -7.49
N CYS A 23 2.64 3.21 -8.01
CA CYS A 23 2.85 2.63 -9.33
C CYS A 23 1.57 2.71 -10.15
N GLY A 24 1.67 2.93 -11.46
CA GLY A 24 0.48 2.88 -12.33
C GLY A 24 -0.05 1.47 -12.54
N ASP A 25 0.81 0.47 -12.44
CA ASP A 25 0.52 -0.93 -12.75
C ASP A 25 0.39 -1.76 -11.46
N PRO A 26 -0.76 -2.43 -11.21
CA PRO A 26 -0.96 -3.32 -10.06
C PRO A 26 0.04 -4.47 -9.96
N GLU A 27 0.51 -5.03 -11.07
CA GLU A 27 1.48 -6.14 -11.01
C GLU A 27 2.87 -5.66 -10.58
N ARG A 28 3.14 -4.37 -10.77
CA ARG A 28 4.41 -3.77 -10.32
C ARG A 28 4.46 -3.62 -8.81
N THR A 29 3.33 -3.48 -8.13
CA THR A 29 3.32 -3.36 -6.66
C THR A 29 3.68 -4.68 -6.00
N ASP A 30 3.33 -5.83 -6.58
CA ASP A 30 3.74 -7.14 -6.09
C ASP A 30 5.27 -7.31 -6.15
N LYS A 31 5.89 -6.86 -7.25
CA LYS A 31 7.35 -6.89 -7.41
C LYS A 31 8.04 -6.00 -6.39
N ILE A 32 7.49 -4.83 -6.10
CA ILE A 32 8.02 -3.92 -5.08
C ILE A 32 7.85 -4.53 -3.69
N ALA A 33 6.69 -5.10 -3.40
CA ALA A 33 6.42 -5.76 -2.12
C ALA A 33 7.36 -6.94 -1.85
N ALA A 34 7.80 -7.65 -2.89
CA ALA A 34 8.79 -8.73 -2.77
C ALA A 34 10.19 -8.24 -2.33
N HIS A 35 10.47 -6.93 -2.42
CA HIS A 35 11.70 -6.31 -1.93
C HIS A 35 11.55 -5.63 -0.56
N LEU A 36 10.34 -5.64 0.01
CA LEU A 36 10.08 -5.12 1.35
C LEU A 36 10.17 -6.27 2.36
N ASP A 37 10.71 -5.95 3.54
CA ASP A 37 10.71 -6.87 4.69
C ASP A 37 9.29 -6.96 5.27
N ASP A 38 8.88 -8.16 5.69
CA ASP A 38 7.56 -8.46 6.29
C ASP A 38 6.37 -7.87 5.50
N SER A 39 6.40 -8.02 4.17
CA SER A 39 5.37 -7.43 3.32
C SER A 39 4.03 -8.16 3.41
N GLU A 40 2.96 -7.38 3.59
CA GLU A 40 1.58 -7.85 3.67
C GLU A 40 0.66 -7.08 2.72
N MET A 41 -0.27 -7.80 2.09
CA MET A 41 -1.31 -7.18 1.27
C MET A 41 -2.48 -6.79 2.17
N ILE A 42 -2.70 -5.50 2.33
CA ILE A 42 -3.77 -4.96 3.19
C ILE A 42 -5.04 -4.59 2.41
N GLY A 43 -4.97 -4.56 1.09
CA GLY A 43 -6.12 -4.24 0.25
C GLY A 43 -5.91 -4.59 -1.22
N ASN A 44 -6.97 -5.09 -1.87
CA ASN A 44 -7.03 -5.34 -3.30
C ASN A 44 -8.45 -5.06 -3.78
N ASN A 45 -8.68 -3.88 -4.34
CA ASN A 45 -9.97 -3.46 -4.84
C ASN A 45 -9.86 -2.77 -6.20
N ARG A 46 -10.51 -3.32 -7.23
CA ARG A 46 -10.43 -2.86 -8.62
C ARG A 46 -8.97 -2.79 -9.09
N GLU A 47 -8.49 -1.59 -9.42
CA GLU A 47 -7.13 -1.28 -9.84
C GLU A 47 -6.20 -0.88 -8.68
N PHE A 48 -6.72 -0.86 -7.44
CA PHE A 48 -6.01 -0.43 -6.24
C PHE A 48 -5.59 -1.66 -5.42
N ARG A 49 -4.32 -2.03 -5.58
CA ARG A 49 -3.65 -3.01 -4.74
C ARG A 49 -2.70 -2.28 -3.82
N THR A 50 -2.80 -2.56 -2.53
CA THR A 50 -2.01 -1.91 -1.47
C THR A 50 -1.28 -2.96 -0.67
N TRP A 51 0.03 -2.79 -0.60
CA TRP A 51 0.95 -3.55 0.21
C TRP A 51 1.55 -2.64 1.27
N VAL A 52 1.84 -3.20 2.45
CA VAL A 52 2.61 -2.56 3.50
C VAL A 52 3.79 -3.47 3.82
N GLY A 53 4.94 -2.89 4.10
CA GLY A 53 6.12 -3.60 4.56
C GLY A 53 7.14 -2.65 5.14
N THR A 54 8.35 -3.13 5.36
CA THR A 54 9.45 -2.36 5.93
C THR A 54 10.60 -2.27 4.94
N LEU A 55 11.19 -1.09 4.81
CA LEU A 55 12.40 -0.86 4.03
C LEU A 55 13.39 -0.11 4.93
N GLN A 56 14.54 -0.70 5.23
CA GLN A 56 15.58 -0.07 6.08
C GLN A 56 15.04 0.43 7.43
N ASN A 57 14.21 -0.38 8.12
CA ASN A 57 13.50 -0.03 9.36
C ASN A 57 12.42 1.07 9.24
N THR A 58 12.09 1.51 8.02
CA THR A 58 11.01 2.45 7.76
C THR A 58 9.79 1.72 7.20
N LYS A 59 8.63 1.89 7.83
CA LYS A 59 7.38 1.31 7.34
C LYS A 59 6.91 2.06 6.10
N VAL A 60 6.78 1.35 4.99
CA VAL A 60 6.41 1.89 3.67
C VAL A 60 5.21 1.15 3.10
N ALA A 61 4.42 1.84 2.29
CA ALA A 61 3.32 1.24 1.54
C ALA A 61 3.62 1.30 0.04
N ALA A 62 3.26 0.25 -0.69
CA ALA A 62 3.27 0.22 -2.15
C ALA A 62 1.83 0.11 -2.66
N GLN A 63 1.41 1.05 -3.49
CA GLN A 63 0.02 1.14 -3.96
C GLN A 63 -0.05 1.34 -5.49
N SER A 64 -1.02 0.69 -6.13
CA SER A 64 -1.33 0.95 -7.55
C SER A 64 -2.38 2.03 -7.72
N GLY A 65 -2.19 2.94 -8.68
CA GLY A 65 -3.10 4.05 -8.98
C GLY A 65 -2.52 5.45 -8.68
N LYS A 66 -3.24 6.51 -9.07
CA LYS A 66 -2.85 7.89 -8.77
C LYS A 66 -3.23 8.26 -7.34
N SER A 67 -2.22 8.68 -6.57
CA SER A 67 -2.25 9.20 -5.19
C SER A 67 -3.64 9.34 -4.56
N VAL A 68 -4.01 8.36 -3.74
CA VAL A 68 -4.99 8.58 -2.68
C VAL A 68 -4.20 8.75 -1.39
N ILE A 69 -4.07 9.99 -0.97
CA ILE A 69 -3.44 10.36 0.30
C ILE A 69 -4.40 9.90 1.41
N PHE A 70 -3.91 9.07 2.32
CA PHE A 70 -4.65 8.58 3.50
C PHE A 70 -4.90 9.68 4.53
#